data_AF-S7W7U3-F1
#
_entry.id   AF-S7W7U3-F1
#
_cell.length_a   1.000
_cell.length_b   1.000
_cell.length_c   1.000
_cell.angle_alpha   90.00
_cell.angle_beta   90.00
_cell.angle_gamma   90.00
#
_symmetry.space_group_name_H-M   'P 1'
#
loop_
_entity.id
_entity.type
_entity.pdbx_description
1 polymer ?
#
loop_
_entity_poly.entity_id
_entity_poly.type
_entity_poly.pdbx_seq_one_letter_code
_entity_poly.pdbx_strand_id
1 'polypeptide(L)'
;MISLEERLKTLKTWKDKNKLTRMNFSVCGFYLICSETECMRCFFCDKSLDGWERNDEPYSEHLGHSKKCILLNLHIKKNRNETFVISKLNNSKLMDTDFFVYRIKKNIDTLFCYICGYSTDLQTENISHECKNTGELFCRRLLKGEYNNQLEMIINKKICLDKAMKSSIEYFLNKYKYNSLLTVKEYLEQSINEELHEFEKEMKLYTKMADSLIEDISEIDNK
;
A
#
# COMPACT_ATOMS: atom_id res chain seq x y z
N MET A 1 -11.94 9.49 14.44
CA MET A 1 -11.15 8.23 14.40
C MET A 1 -11.03 7.65 13.00
N ILE A 2 -11.30 8.44 11.95
CA ILE A 2 -11.36 7.92 10.58
C ILE A 2 -9.95 7.75 10.02
N SER A 3 -9.04 8.69 10.34
CA SER A 3 -7.66 8.62 9.86
C SER A 3 -6.75 7.81 10.79
N LEU A 4 -5.68 7.26 10.21
CA LEU A 4 -4.59 6.61 10.93
C LEU A 4 -3.98 7.55 11.98
N GLU A 5 -3.74 8.81 11.62
CA GLU A 5 -3.24 9.85 12.51
C GLU A 5 -4.15 10.06 13.74
N GLU A 6 -5.47 10.07 13.56
CA GLU A 6 -6.41 10.19 14.69
C GLU A 6 -6.36 8.98 15.61
N ARG A 7 -6.29 7.76 15.04
CA ARG A 7 -6.19 6.53 15.82
C ARG A 7 -4.89 6.46 16.63
N LEU A 8 -3.76 6.81 16.02
CA LEU A 8 -2.46 6.89 16.69
C LEU A 8 -2.46 7.86 17.88
N LYS A 9 -3.18 8.98 17.77
CA LYS A 9 -3.29 9.97 18.87
C LYS A 9 -3.96 9.41 20.12
N THR A 10 -4.79 8.37 20.02
CA THR A 10 -5.41 7.70 21.18
C THR A 10 -4.43 6.83 21.97
N LEU A 11 -3.38 6.35 21.30
CA LEU A 11 -2.42 5.39 21.82
C LEU A 11 -1.19 6.05 22.46
N LYS A 12 -1.26 7.33 22.85
CA LYS A 12 -0.09 8.06 23.40
C LYS A 12 0.48 7.42 24.68
N THR A 13 -0.36 6.80 25.48
CA THR A 13 0.02 6.13 26.74
C THR A 13 0.45 4.67 26.55
N TRP A 14 0.20 4.10 25.37
CA TRP A 14 0.56 2.73 25.05
C TRP A 14 2.08 2.57 24.98
N LYS A 15 2.59 1.49 25.59
CA LYS A 15 3.99 1.11 25.53
C LYS A 15 4.13 -0.05 24.55
N ASP A 16 4.90 0.14 23.50
CA ASP A 16 5.08 -0.86 22.43
C ASP A 16 5.71 -2.15 22.98
N LYS A 17 5.14 -3.30 22.63
CA LYS A 17 5.58 -4.63 23.05
C LYS A 17 5.65 -5.55 21.83
N ASN A 18 6.85 -5.88 21.33
CA ASN A 18 7.03 -6.77 20.18
C ASN A 18 6.18 -6.34 18.96
N LYS A 19 5.16 -7.13 18.57
CA LYS A 19 4.23 -6.81 17.48
C LYS A 19 3.05 -5.93 17.90
N LEU A 20 2.83 -5.74 19.20
CA LEU A 20 1.83 -4.81 19.74
C LEU A 20 2.39 -3.39 19.79
N THR A 21 2.53 -2.80 18.60
CA THR A 21 2.94 -1.41 18.44
C THR A 21 1.74 -0.50 18.22
N ARG A 22 1.83 0.76 18.65
CA ARG A 22 0.81 1.80 18.37
C ARG A 22 0.46 1.86 16.88
N MET A 23 1.47 1.72 16.02
CA MET A 23 1.29 1.69 14.57
C MET A 23 0.51 0.46 14.12
N ASN A 24 0.88 -0.75 14.57
CA ASN A 24 0.18 -1.99 14.20
C ASN A 24 -1.30 -1.98 14.60
N PHE A 25 -1.64 -1.46 15.78
CA PHE A 25 -3.03 -1.24 16.16
C PHE A 25 -3.72 -0.28 15.19
N SER A 26 -3.12 0.89 14.99
CA SER A 26 -3.73 1.97 14.23
C SER A 26 -3.92 1.63 12.75
N VAL A 27 -2.98 0.92 12.12
CA VAL A 27 -3.13 0.45 10.73
C VAL A 27 -4.23 -0.60 10.61
N CYS A 28 -4.40 -1.46 11.63
CA CYS A 28 -5.49 -2.42 11.73
C CYS A 28 -6.86 -1.80 12.05
N GLY A 29 -6.96 -0.48 12.08
CA GLY A 29 -8.20 0.24 12.35
C GLY A 29 -8.51 0.41 13.84
N PHE A 30 -7.66 -0.07 14.74
CA PHE A 30 -7.87 0.05 16.18
C PHE A 30 -7.51 1.43 16.73
N TYR A 31 -8.27 1.86 17.72
CA TYR A 31 -7.95 3.00 18.58
C TYR A 31 -8.27 2.64 20.04
N LEU A 32 -7.54 3.25 20.96
CA LEU A 32 -7.70 3.02 22.40
C LEU A 32 -9.01 3.65 22.87
N ILE A 33 -9.84 2.87 23.58
CA ILE A 33 -11.09 3.35 24.19
C ILE A 33 -11.02 3.38 25.72
N CYS A 34 -10.16 2.57 26.35
CA CYS A 34 -9.94 2.56 27.80
C CYS A 34 -8.48 2.22 28.08
N SER A 35 -7.77 3.13 28.75
CA SER A 35 -6.35 2.96 29.10
C SER A 35 -6.13 1.91 30.19
N GLU A 36 -7.06 1.81 31.13
CA GLU A 36 -6.95 0.95 32.30
C GLU A 36 -7.01 -0.53 31.94
N THR A 37 -7.86 -0.88 30.96
CA THR A 37 -8.03 -2.26 30.48
C THR A 37 -7.29 -2.54 29.17
N GLU A 38 -6.50 -1.57 28.67
CA GLU A 38 -5.83 -1.68 27.37
C GLU A 38 -6.82 -2.01 26.21
N CYS A 39 -8.09 -1.61 26.35
CA CYS A 39 -9.14 -1.98 25.40
C CYS A 39 -9.09 -1.12 24.13
N MET A 40 -9.08 -1.81 22.99
CA MET A 40 -9.02 -1.24 21.65
C MET A 40 -10.35 -1.47 20.94
N ARG A 41 -10.79 -0.52 20.11
CA ARG A 41 -11.96 -0.70 19.22
C ARG A 41 -11.57 -0.46 17.77
N CYS A 42 -12.02 -1.33 16.87
CA CYS A 42 -11.87 -1.12 15.44
C CYS A 42 -12.88 -0.07 14.94
N PHE A 43 -12.41 0.97 14.26
CA PHE A 43 -13.27 1.98 13.64
C PHE A 43 -14.18 1.41 12.52
N PHE A 44 -13.74 0.36 11.82
CA PHE A 44 -14.43 -0.14 10.62
C PHE A 44 -15.51 -1.19 10.91
N CYS A 45 -15.42 -1.90 12.04
CA CYS A 45 -16.37 -2.97 12.39
C CYS A 45 -16.87 -2.92 13.83
N ASP A 46 -16.49 -1.88 14.59
CA ASP A 46 -16.83 -1.66 16.00
C ASP A 46 -16.45 -2.79 16.97
N LYS A 47 -15.70 -3.81 16.52
CA LYS A 47 -15.20 -4.88 17.38
C LYS A 47 -14.23 -4.31 18.41
N SER A 48 -14.54 -4.51 19.68
CA SER A 48 -13.64 -4.24 20.81
C SER A 48 -12.87 -5.50 21.20
N LEU A 49 -11.59 -5.33 21.52
CA LEU A 49 -10.66 -6.36 21.99
C LEU A 49 -9.81 -5.78 23.13
N ASP A 50 -9.58 -6.58 24.16
CA ASP A 50 -8.75 -6.30 25.33
C ASP A 50 -7.95 -7.56 25.70
N GLY A 51 -7.19 -7.50 26.81
CA GLY A 51 -6.41 -8.66 27.27
C GLY A 51 -5.18 -9.00 26.42
N TRP A 52 -4.59 -8.00 25.77
CA TRP A 52 -3.47 -8.19 24.82
C TRP A 52 -2.22 -8.80 25.45
N GLU A 53 -1.76 -9.92 24.89
CA GLU A 53 -0.56 -10.65 25.30
C GLU A 53 0.66 -10.28 24.44
N ARG A 54 1.87 -10.46 24.98
CA ARG A 54 3.13 -10.02 24.34
C ARG A 54 3.35 -10.57 22.92
N ASN A 55 2.76 -11.72 22.59
CA ASN A 55 2.93 -12.39 21.31
C ASN A 55 1.76 -12.16 20.36
N ASP A 56 0.75 -11.40 20.77
CA ASP A 56 -0.38 -11.08 19.93
C ASP A 56 0.03 -10.18 18.77
N GLU A 57 -0.68 -10.34 17.66
CA GLU A 57 -0.55 -9.49 16.49
C GLU A 57 -1.90 -8.84 16.19
N PRO A 58 -2.00 -7.50 16.15
CA PRO A 58 -3.29 -6.83 15.98
C PRO A 58 -4.04 -7.26 14.72
N TYR A 59 -3.32 -7.55 13.63
CA TYR A 59 -3.91 -8.07 12.39
C TYR A 59 -4.52 -9.46 12.58
N SER A 60 -3.77 -10.39 13.19
CA SER A 60 -4.18 -11.77 13.42
C SER A 60 -5.37 -11.84 14.38
N GLU A 61 -5.33 -11.08 15.47
CA GLU A 61 -6.44 -10.96 16.42
C GLU A 61 -7.70 -10.35 15.79
N HIS A 62 -7.52 -9.30 14.99
CA HIS A 62 -8.64 -8.69 14.27
C HIS A 62 -9.28 -9.69 13.29
N LEU A 63 -8.48 -10.47 12.57
CA LEU A 63 -8.96 -11.50 11.66
C LEU A 63 -9.64 -12.65 12.40
N GLY A 64 -9.11 -13.07 13.54
CA GLY A 64 -9.70 -14.12 14.38
C GLY A 64 -11.09 -13.72 14.91
N HIS A 65 -11.23 -12.49 15.37
CA HIS A 65 -12.42 -12.01 16.07
C HIS A 65 -13.45 -11.27 15.20
N SER A 66 -13.07 -10.77 14.02
CA SER A 66 -13.97 -10.02 13.12
C SER A 66 -13.65 -10.29 11.64
N LYS A 67 -13.80 -11.55 11.22
CA LYS A 67 -13.53 -12.02 9.84
C LYS A 67 -14.22 -11.23 8.73
N LYS A 68 -15.35 -10.57 9.03
CA LYS A 68 -16.15 -9.79 8.06
C LYS A 68 -15.82 -8.28 8.07
N CYS A 69 -14.83 -7.84 8.84
CA CYS A 69 -14.43 -6.43 8.84
C CYS A 69 -14.05 -5.97 7.42
N ILE A 70 -14.58 -4.80 7.01
CA ILE A 70 -14.37 -4.25 5.67
C ILE A 70 -12.88 -4.01 5.38
N LEU A 71 -12.12 -3.55 6.38
CA LEU A 71 -10.69 -3.27 6.26
C LEU A 71 -9.87 -4.54 5.95
N LEU A 72 -10.23 -5.68 6.54
CA LEU A 72 -9.53 -6.95 6.33
C LEU A 72 -9.84 -7.57 4.95
N ASN A 73 -10.91 -7.11 4.30
CA ASN A 73 -11.48 -7.72 3.11
C ASN A 73 -11.55 -6.76 1.92
N LEU A 74 -10.56 -5.88 1.77
CA LEU A 74 -10.48 -4.91 0.67
C LEU A 74 -10.27 -5.53 -0.72
N HIS A 75 -9.96 -6.83 -0.80
CA HIS A 75 -10.00 -7.56 -2.06
C HIS A 75 -11.43 -7.72 -2.60
N ILE A 76 -12.45 -7.60 -1.75
CA ILE A 76 -13.86 -7.65 -2.12
C ILE A 76 -14.33 -6.26 -2.55
N LYS A 77 -14.81 -6.13 -3.79
CA LYS A 77 -15.29 -4.86 -4.37
C LYS A 77 -16.31 -4.14 -3.48
N LYS A 78 -17.30 -4.86 -2.95
CA LYS A 78 -18.30 -4.30 -2.04
C LYS A 78 -17.66 -3.59 -0.84
N ASN A 79 -16.64 -4.19 -0.21
CA ASN A 79 -15.99 -3.62 0.96
C ASN A 79 -15.11 -2.41 0.60
N ARG A 80 -14.50 -2.39 -0.59
CA ARG A 80 -13.83 -1.18 -1.09
C ARG A 80 -14.84 -0.06 -1.26
N ASN A 81 -16.00 -0.33 -1.83
CA ASN A 81 -17.06 0.65 -2.04
C ASN A 81 -17.53 1.29 -0.73
N GLU A 82 -17.61 0.52 0.36
CA GLU A 82 -17.91 1.06 1.70
C GLU A 82 -16.88 2.11 2.15
N THR A 83 -15.61 2.01 1.76
CA THR A 83 -14.60 3.02 2.12
C THR A 83 -14.87 4.39 1.49
N PHE A 84 -15.45 4.42 0.29
CA PHE A 84 -15.88 5.66 -0.36
C PHE A 84 -17.08 6.27 0.36
N VAL A 85 -18.04 5.44 0.77
CA VAL A 85 -19.20 5.86 1.57
C VAL A 85 -18.77 6.45 2.91
N ILE A 86 -17.86 5.78 3.63
CA ILE A 86 -17.26 6.28 4.89
C ILE A 86 -16.58 7.63 4.69
N SER A 87 -15.92 7.81 3.55
CA SER A 87 -15.28 9.08 3.20
C SER A 87 -16.23 10.14 2.66
N LYS A 88 -17.53 9.84 2.50
CA LYS A 88 -18.56 10.71 1.91
C LYS A 88 -18.25 11.10 0.46
N LEU A 89 -17.67 10.17 -0.29
CA LEU A 89 -17.30 10.35 -1.69
C LEU A 89 -18.32 9.65 -2.58
N ASN A 90 -19.15 10.43 -3.25
CA ASN A 90 -20.16 9.92 -4.18
C ASN A 90 -19.64 10.02 -5.61
N ASN A 91 -18.81 9.06 -6.02
CA ASN A 91 -18.35 8.96 -7.40
C ASN A 91 -18.50 7.53 -7.91
N SER A 92 -19.58 7.28 -8.66
CA SER A 92 -19.91 5.96 -9.20
C SER A 92 -18.81 5.39 -10.09
N LYS A 93 -18.07 6.23 -10.83
CA LYS A 93 -16.96 5.78 -11.67
C LYS A 93 -15.79 5.22 -10.86
N LEU A 94 -15.52 5.78 -9.68
CA LEU A 94 -14.44 5.30 -8.81
C LEU A 94 -14.80 4.00 -8.08
N MET A 95 -16.08 3.73 -7.84
CA MET A 95 -16.57 2.52 -7.16
C MET A 95 -16.48 1.25 -8.04
N ASP A 96 -16.13 1.40 -9.33
CA ASP A 96 -15.88 0.30 -10.24
C ASP A 96 -14.38 -0.02 -10.42
N THR A 97 -13.53 0.56 -9.59
CA THR A 97 -12.06 0.44 -9.71
C THR A 97 -11.43 -0.52 -8.69
N ASP A 98 -10.12 -0.72 -8.82
CA ASP A 98 -9.28 -1.45 -7.85
C ASP A 98 -8.83 -0.58 -6.67
N PHE A 99 -9.44 0.59 -6.48
CA PHE A 99 -9.09 1.50 -5.39
C PHE A 99 -9.98 1.32 -4.16
N PHE A 100 -9.41 1.65 -3.01
CA PHE A 100 -10.12 1.90 -1.77
C PHE A 100 -9.62 3.21 -1.17
N VAL A 101 -10.44 3.84 -0.33
CA VAL A 101 -10.09 5.08 0.37
C VAL A 101 -9.47 4.73 1.72
N TYR A 102 -8.31 5.30 2.01
CA TYR A 102 -7.68 5.18 3.32
C TYR A 102 -7.02 6.48 3.75
N ARG A 103 -7.48 7.03 4.87
CA ARG A 103 -7.00 8.30 5.40
C ARG A 103 -5.77 8.07 6.27
N ILE A 104 -4.59 8.43 5.77
CA ILE A 104 -3.38 8.47 6.61
C ILE A 104 -3.44 9.69 7.53
N LYS A 105 -3.66 10.87 6.95
CA LYS A 105 -3.78 12.14 7.67
C LYS A 105 -5.22 12.59 7.81
N LYS A 106 -5.49 13.39 8.84
CA LYS A 106 -6.81 14.00 9.03
C LYS A 106 -7.19 14.85 7.80
N ASN A 107 -8.43 14.70 7.33
CA ASN A 107 -9.02 15.43 6.19
C ASN A 107 -8.28 15.27 4.85
N ILE A 108 -7.44 14.24 4.71
CA ILE A 108 -6.78 13.92 3.43
C ILE A 108 -7.24 12.52 3.04
N ASP A 109 -8.15 12.46 2.09
CA ASP A 109 -8.55 11.22 1.44
C ASP A 109 -7.51 10.82 0.40
N THR A 110 -7.02 9.59 0.53
CA THR A 110 -6.06 9.01 -0.41
C THR A 110 -6.65 7.72 -0.94
N LEU A 111 -6.64 7.59 -2.26
CA LEU A 111 -7.03 6.37 -2.95
C LEU A 111 -5.82 5.46 -3.02
N PHE A 112 -5.98 4.19 -2.67
CA PHE A 112 -4.95 3.17 -2.81
C PHE A 112 -5.48 2.00 -3.64
N CYS A 113 -4.70 1.55 -4.61
CA CYS A 113 -4.95 0.27 -5.27
C CYS A 113 -4.79 -0.84 -4.23
N TYR A 114 -5.82 -1.67 -4.03
CA TYR A 114 -5.78 -2.74 -3.02
C TYR A 114 -4.72 -3.82 -3.34
N ILE A 115 -4.28 -3.87 -4.60
CA ILE A 115 -3.36 -4.87 -5.13
C ILE A 115 -1.90 -4.45 -4.93
N CYS A 116 -1.48 -3.27 -5.43
CA CYS A 116 -0.07 -2.86 -5.40
C CYS A 116 0.22 -1.65 -4.51
N GLY A 117 -0.81 -0.94 -4.03
CA GLY A 117 -0.63 0.27 -3.23
C GLY A 117 -0.36 1.54 -4.03
N TYR A 118 -0.48 1.50 -5.37
CA TYR A 118 -0.50 2.73 -6.16
C TYR A 118 -1.53 3.69 -5.58
N SER A 119 -1.15 4.93 -5.36
CA SER A 119 -2.02 5.89 -4.69
C SER A 119 -2.09 7.22 -5.40
N THR A 120 -3.25 7.84 -5.30
CA THR A 120 -3.49 9.18 -5.83
C THR A 120 -4.48 9.92 -4.93
N ASP A 121 -4.52 11.25 -5.06
CA ASP A 121 -5.57 12.05 -4.47
C ASP A 121 -6.82 12.07 -5.37
N LEU A 122 -7.94 12.52 -4.79
CA LEU A 122 -9.24 12.58 -5.47
C LEU A 122 -9.33 13.68 -6.54
N GLN A 123 -8.30 14.49 -6.73
CA GLN A 123 -8.33 15.61 -7.68
C GLN A 123 -8.08 15.16 -9.12
N THR A 124 -7.71 13.89 -9.31
CA THR A 124 -7.44 13.32 -10.63
C THR A 124 -8.74 12.82 -11.27
N GLU A 125 -9.27 13.57 -12.24
CA GLU A 125 -10.56 13.24 -12.90
C GLU A 125 -10.51 11.96 -13.76
N ASN A 126 -9.31 11.51 -14.14
CA ASN A 126 -9.07 10.30 -14.94
C ASN A 126 -8.00 9.42 -14.27
N ILE A 127 -8.43 8.62 -13.29
CA ILE A 127 -7.54 7.64 -12.64
C ILE A 127 -7.49 6.37 -13.50
N SER A 128 -6.46 6.26 -14.34
CA SER A 128 -6.12 5.02 -15.04
C SER A 128 -4.97 4.33 -14.31
N HIS A 129 -5.23 3.14 -13.77
CA HIS A 129 -4.21 2.30 -13.16
C HIS A 129 -4.37 0.85 -13.61
N GLU A 130 -3.37 0.34 -14.33
CA GLU A 130 -3.28 -1.08 -14.66
C GLU A 130 -2.37 -1.79 -13.66
N CYS A 131 -2.94 -2.62 -12.81
CA CYS A 131 -2.16 -3.37 -11.84
C CYS A 131 -1.65 -4.69 -12.44
N LYS A 132 -0.35 -4.96 -12.31
CA LYS A 132 0.27 -6.25 -12.65
C LYS A 132 1.00 -6.76 -11.41
N ASN A 133 0.27 -7.20 -10.38
CA ASN A 133 0.90 -7.81 -9.21
C ASN A 133 0.67 -9.33 -9.22
N THR A 134 1.73 -10.08 -8.99
CA THR A 134 1.74 -11.54 -8.88
C THR A 134 1.98 -12.03 -7.43
N GLY A 135 2.18 -11.10 -6.49
CA GLY A 135 2.48 -11.38 -5.08
C GLY A 135 1.35 -11.09 -4.09
N GLU A 136 1.69 -10.92 -2.81
CA GLU A 136 0.71 -10.60 -1.76
C GLU A 136 0.08 -9.21 -1.97
N LEU A 137 -1.24 -9.12 -1.75
CA LEU A 137 -2.01 -7.89 -1.90
C LEU A 137 -1.51 -6.79 -0.95
N PHE A 138 -1.37 -5.58 -1.48
CA PHE A 138 -0.98 -4.39 -0.71
C PHE A 138 -1.78 -4.22 0.58
N CYS A 139 -3.10 -4.40 0.54
CA CYS A 139 -3.91 -4.23 1.74
C CYS A 139 -3.52 -5.18 2.89
N ARG A 140 -3.06 -6.42 2.59
CA ARG A 140 -2.59 -7.35 3.64
C ARG A 140 -1.23 -6.95 4.17
N ARG A 141 -0.31 -6.58 3.28
CA ARG A 141 1.04 -6.08 3.60
C ARG A 141 0.96 -4.83 4.50
N LEU A 142 0.04 -3.92 4.18
CA LEU A 142 -0.29 -2.74 4.99
C LEU A 142 -0.70 -3.11 6.41
N LEU A 143 -1.64 -4.05 6.56
CA LEU A 143 -2.17 -4.43 7.88
C LEU A 143 -1.17 -5.25 8.71
N LYS A 144 -0.29 -6.01 8.06
CA LYS A 144 0.85 -6.69 8.68
C LYS A 144 1.96 -5.73 9.14
N GLY A 145 1.83 -4.44 8.82
CA GLY A 145 2.74 -3.39 9.28
C GLY A 145 4.00 -3.22 8.44
N GLU A 146 4.04 -3.76 7.21
CA GLU A 146 5.22 -3.64 6.32
C GLU A 146 5.57 -2.19 5.98
N TYR A 147 4.60 -1.29 6.00
CA TYR A 147 4.79 0.13 5.64
C TYR A 147 4.82 1.07 6.87
N ASN A 148 4.98 0.53 8.08
CA ASN A 148 4.87 1.32 9.31
C ASN A 148 5.87 2.48 9.38
N ASN A 149 7.11 2.25 8.96
CA ASN A 149 8.15 3.28 8.96
C ASN A 149 7.78 4.44 8.03
N GLN A 150 7.30 4.13 6.83
CA GLN A 150 6.92 5.12 5.83
C GLN A 150 5.65 5.87 6.25
N LEU A 151 4.68 5.19 6.85
CA LEU A 151 3.52 5.83 7.46
C LEU A 151 3.90 6.81 8.57
N GLU A 152 4.85 6.43 9.43
CA GLU A 152 5.36 7.30 10.49
C GLU A 152 6.07 8.54 9.92
N MET A 153 6.88 8.37 8.87
CA MET A 153 7.50 9.49 8.14
C MET A 153 6.45 10.42 7.51
N ILE A 154 5.43 9.85 6.85
CA ILE A 154 4.34 10.62 6.26
C ILE A 154 3.65 11.45 7.34
N ILE A 155 3.29 10.84 8.47
CA ILE A 155 2.57 11.52 9.57
C ILE A 155 3.42 12.65 10.17
N ASN A 156 4.70 12.39 10.44
CA ASN A 156 5.58 13.33 11.15
C ASN A 156 6.16 14.46 10.27
N LYS A 157 5.84 14.49 8.97
CA LYS A 157 6.11 15.59 8.01
C LYS A 157 7.52 16.23 8.16
N LYS A 158 8.55 15.65 7.54
CA LYS A 158 9.78 16.38 7.24
C LYS A 158 10.36 16.03 5.88
N ILE A 159 9.75 16.54 4.80
CA ILE A 159 10.44 16.68 3.53
C ILE A 159 9.96 17.97 2.87
N CYS A 160 10.85 18.96 2.73
CA CYS A 160 10.68 20.10 1.83
C CYS A 160 11.49 19.79 0.56
N LEU A 161 10.84 19.88 -0.60
CA LEU A 161 11.47 19.72 -1.90
C LEU A 161 11.39 21.06 -2.63
N ASP A 162 12.50 21.53 -3.17
CA ASP A 162 12.49 22.67 -4.09
C ASP A 162 11.83 22.30 -5.42
N LYS A 163 11.55 23.32 -6.24
CA LYS A 163 10.80 23.17 -7.49
C LYS A 163 11.52 22.28 -8.51
N ALA A 164 12.85 22.37 -8.59
CA ALA A 164 13.63 21.59 -9.54
C ALA A 164 13.60 20.11 -9.15
N MET A 165 13.76 19.82 -7.86
CA MET A 165 13.69 18.46 -7.35
C MET A 165 12.29 17.87 -7.48
N LYS A 166 11.24 18.68 -7.29
CA LYS A 166 9.86 18.27 -7.54
C LYS A 166 9.63 17.89 -9.00
N SER A 167 10.08 18.71 -9.96
CA SER A 167 9.97 18.42 -11.39
C SER A 167 10.72 17.15 -11.80
N SER A 168 11.94 16.95 -11.29
CA SER A 168 12.71 15.74 -11.54
C SER A 168 12.00 14.50 -10.98
N ILE A 169 11.49 14.58 -9.76
CA ILE A 169 10.73 13.48 -9.14
C ILE A 169 9.47 13.19 -9.94
N GLU A 170 8.68 14.19 -10.33
CA GLU A 170 7.46 14.00 -11.15
C GLU A 170 7.75 13.28 -12.47
N TYR A 171 8.85 13.61 -13.15
CA TYR A 171 9.27 12.89 -14.35
C TYR A 171 9.53 11.40 -14.07
N PHE A 172 10.26 11.08 -13.00
CA PHE A 172 10.52 9.69 -12.61
C PHE A 172 9.27 8.95 -12.15
N LEU A 173 8.37 9.62 -11.43
CA LEU A 173 7.11 9.04 -10.95
C LEU A 173 6.12 8.74 -12.08
N ASN A 174 6.13 9.54 -13.15
CA ASN A 174 5.25 9.33 -14.29
C ASN A 174 5.73 8.21 -15.22
N LYS A 175 7.03 7.88 -15.19
CA LYS A 175 7.62 6.84 -16.05
C LYS A 175 7.34 5.41 -15.53
N TYR A 176 7.19 5.21 -14.22
CA TYR A 176 7.01 3.88 -13.61
C TYR A 176 5.82 3.82 -12.64
N LYS A 177 5.36 2.60 -12.33
CA LYS A 177 4.20 2.39 -11.44
C LYS A 177 4.58 2.68 -9.99
N TYR A 178 4.08 3.79 -9.45
CA TYR A 178 4.47 4.31 -8.14
C TYR A 178 3.60 3.80 -6.98
N ASN A 179 4.22 3.27 -5.91
CA ASN A 179 3.58 3.09 -4.60
C ASN A 179 4.06 4.20 -3.66
N SER A 180 3.13 5.03 -3.16
CA SER A 180 3.47 6.21 -2.34
C SER A 180 3.97 5.91 -0.94
N LEU A 181 3.84 4.66 -0.50
CA LEU A 181 4.38 4.21 0.78
C LEU A 181 5.80 3.68 0.67
N LEU A 182 6.43 3.70 -0.51
CA LEU A 182 7.85 3.38 -0.62
C LEU A 182 8.71 4.60 -0.30
N THR A 183 9.84 4.36 0.37
CA THR A 183 10.91 5.36 0.45
C THR A 183 11.49 5.61 -0.94
N VAL A 184 12.18 6.74 -1.11
CA VAL A 184 12.89 7.07 -2.36
C VAL A 184 13.87 5.95 -2.74
N LYS A 185 14.57 5.38 -1.75
CA LYS A 185 15.50 4.26 -1.98
C LYS A 185 14.78 3.03 -2.50
N GLU A 186 13.74 2.57 -1.82
CA GLU A 186 12.98 1.37 -2.20
C GLU A 186 12.36 1.54 -3.60
N TYR A 187 11.84 2.73 -3.91
CA TYR A 187 11.30 3.04 -5.23
C TYR A 187 12.37 2.97 -6.32
N LEU A 188 13.55 3.57 -6.09
CA LEU A 188 14.66 3.53 -7.04
C LEU A 188 15.16 2.10 -7.25
N GLU A 189 15.32 1.32 -6.18
CA GLU A 189 15.71 -0.09 -6.26
C GLU A 189 14.70 -0.90 -7.07
N GLN A 190 13.40 -0.73 -6.81
CA GLN A 190 12.36 -1.39 -7.60
C GLN A 190 12.40 -0.97 -9.07
N SER A 191 12.50 0.33 -9.34
CA SER A 191 12.49 0.87 -10.72
C SER A 191 13.70 0.40 -11.52
N ILE A 192 14.90 0.41 -10.91
CA ILE A 192 16.14 -0.07 -11.52
C ILE A 192 16.03 -1.58 -11.79
N ASN A 193 15.51 -2.37 -10.85
CA ASN A 193 15.34 -3.80 -11.04
C ASN A 193 14.35 -4.13 -12.17
N GLU A 194 13.25 -3.36 -12.28
CA GLU A 194 12.30 -3.50 -13.38
C GLU A 194 12.95 -3.15 -14.74
N GLU A 195 13.74 -2.08 -14.82
CA GLU A 195 14.49 -1.72 -16.03
C GLU A 195 15.55 -2.76 -16.40
N LEU A 196 16.32 -3.25 -15.43
CA LEU A 196 17.31 -4.31 -15.65
C LEU A 196 16.64 -5.59 -16.15
N HIS A 197 15.48 -5.94 -15.60
CA HIS A 197 14.75 -7.12 -16.03
C HIS A 197 14.22 -6.99 -17.47
N GLU A 198 13.70 -5.84 -17.88
CA GLU A 198 13.30 -5.62 -19.29
C GLU A 198 14.52 -5.61 -20.21
N PHE A 199 15.63 -4.99 -19.81
CA PHE A 199 16.87 -5.02 -20.59
C PHE A 199 17.41 -6.45 -20.76
N GLU A 200 17.41 -7.27 -19.70
CA GLU A 200 17.81 -8.68 -19.77
C GLU A 200 16.92 -9.49 -20.73
N LYS A 201 15.63 -9.16 -20.79
CA LYS A 201 14.67 -9.82 -21.67
C LYS A 201 14.90 -9.44 -23.14
N GLU A 202 15.18 -8.17 -23.41
CA GLU A 202 15.57 -7.72 -24.76
C GLU A 202 16.89 -8.36 -25.19
N MET A 203 17.90 -8.36 -24.31
CA MET A 203 19.19 -9.01 -24.58
C MET A 203 19.03 -10.50 -24.93
N LYS A 204 18.19 -11.23 -24.19
CA LYS A 204 17.86 -12.65 -24.50
C LYS A 204 17.21 -12.82 -25.86
N LEU A 205 16.39 -11.86 -26.30
CA LEU A 205 15.77 -11.89 -27.62
C LEU A 205 16.83 -11.70 -28.71
N TYR A 206 17.74 -10.73 -28.54
CA TYR A 206 18.84 -10.51 -29.48
C TYR A 206 19.79 -11.71 -29.56
N THR A 207 20.12 -12.35 -28.43
CA THR A 207 20.93 -13.57 -28.43
C THR A 207 20.26 -14.68 -29.24
N LYS A 208 18.96 -14.93 -29.05
CA LYS A 208 18.23 -15.95 -29.82
C LYS A 208 18.21 -15.65 -31.32
N MET A 209 18.06 -14.38 -31.70
CA MET A 209 18.10 -13.97 -33.10
C MET A 209 19.49 -14.18 -33.71
N ALA A 210 20.55 -13.89 -32.96
CA ALA A 210 21.92 -14.12 -33.39
C ALA A 210 22.23 -15.62 -33.56
N ASP A 211 21.81 -16.46 -32.61
CA ASP A 211 22.00 -17.91 -32.67
C ASP A 211 21.30 -18.51 -33.91
N SER A 212 20.05 -18.11 -34.18
CA SER A 212 19.31 -18.53 -35.38
C SER A 212 20.04 -18.13 -36.68
N LEU A 213 20.62 -16.93 -36.72
CA LEU A 213 21.34 -16.46 -37.91
C LEU A 213 22.65 -17.23 -38.11
N ILE A 214 23.33 -17.61 -37.02
CA ILE A 214 24.55 -18.44 -37.08
C ILE A 214 24.20 -19.84 -37.60
N GLU A 215 23.10 -20.43 -37.14
CA GLU A 215 22.60 -21.71 -37.65
C GLU A 215 22.33 -21.63 -39.17
N ASP A 216 21.60 -20.61 -39.61
CA ASP A 216 21.30 -20.38 -41.04
C ASP A 216 22.57 -20.23 -41.91
N ILE A 217 23.60 -19.53 -41.42
CA ILE A 217 24.88 -19.38 -42.13
C ILE A 217 25.63 -20.73 -42.19
N SER A 218 25.62 -21.48 -41.09
CA SER A 218 26.29 -22.79 -41.03
C SER A 218 25.66 -23.83 -41.97
N GLU A 219 24.36 -23.75 -42.23
CA GLU A 219 23.68 -24.60 -43.21
C GLU A 219 24.01 -24.23 -44.67
N ILE A 220 24.31 -22.96 -44.93
CA ILE A 220 24.75 -22.49 -46.25
C ILE A 220 26.19 -22.94 -46.54
N ASP A 221 27.09 -22.85 -45.56
CA ASP A 221 28.50 -23.26 -45.73
C ASP A 221 28.68 -24.79 -45.87
N ASN A 222 27.70 -25.59 -45.44
CA ASN A 222 27.71 -27.05 -45.55
C ASN A 222 27.03 -27.59 -46.82
N LYS A 223 26.59 -26.73 -47.75
CA LYS A 223 25.99 -27.09 -49.05
C LYS A 223 26.93 -26.78 -50.21
#